data_AF-A0A7C7BRP4-F1
#
_entry.id   AF-A0A7C7BRP4-F1
#
_cell.length_a   1.000
_cell.length_b   1.000
_cell.length_c   1.000
_cell.angle_alpha   90.00
_cell.angle_beta   90.00
_cell.angle_gamma   90.00
#
_symmetry.space_group_name_H-M   'P 1'
#
loop_
_entity.id
_entity.type
_entity.pdbx_description
1 polymer ?
#
loop_
_entity_poly.entity_id
_entity_poly.type
_entity_poly.pdbx_seq_one_letter_code
_entity_poly.pdbx_strand_id
1 'polypeptide(L)'
;DGLFFVYIDRDLEQTTHVFLKSTPLSFLVQEKIVFKGDVTVTKIERSPGILQIKIKKTKEPELGSIQLVFSDKPLLLRKWVVVDTQNIITTVNLTGIQTGIKLDPKLFTLPTKKND
;
A
#
# COMPACT_ATOMS: atom_id res chain seq x y z
N ASP A 1 12.48 4.15 -8.14
CA ASP A 1 12.64 5.47 -7.47
C ASP A 1 11.48 5.80 -6.53
N GLY A 2 10.40 4.99 -6.45
CA GLY A 2 9.26 5.25 -5.56
C GLY A 2 8.30 6.31 -6.07
N LEU A 3 8.51 6.85 -7.29
CA LEU A 3 7.65 7.88 -7.87
C LEU A 3 6.41 7.26 -8.52
N PHE A 4 6.60 6.14 -9.20
CA PHE A 4 5.55 5.46 -9.97
C PHE A 4 5.21 4.09 -9.39
N PHE A 5 3.93 3.77 -9.39
CA PHE A 5 3.46 2.40 -9.46
C PHE A 5 3.49 1.99 -10.94
N VAL A 6 4.21 0.91 -11.26
CA VAL A 6 4.34 0.42 -12.62
C VAL A 6 3.64 -0.92 -12.74
N TYR A 7 2.67 -1.00 -13.64
CA TYR A 7 1.99 -2.23 -14.02
C TYR A 7 2.50 -2.67 -15.39
N ILE A 8 2.96 -3.92 -15.48
CA ILE A 8 3.45 -4.52 -16.72
C ILE A 8 2.49 -5.65 -17.09
N ASP A 9 1.74 -5.44 -18.17
CA ASP A 9 0.95 -6.47 -18.81
C ASP A 9 1.84 -7.20 -19.83
N ARG A 10 2.15 -8.46 -19.55
CA ARG A 10 3.06 -9.23 -20.41
C ARG A 10 2.37 -9.79 -21.65
N ASP A 11 1.06 -10.02 -21.57
CA ASP A 11 0.30 -10.58 -22.68
C ASP A 11 0.07 -9.52 -23.76
N LEU A 12 -0.11 -8.26 -23.33
CA LEU A 12 -0.28 -7.09 -24.20
C LEU A 12 1.02 -6.31 -24.47
N GLU A 13 2.14 -6.77 -23.91
CA GLU A 13 3.43 -6.06 -23.90
C GLU A 13 3.33 -4.57 -23.50
N GLN A 14 2.39 -4.26 -22.60
CA GLN A 14 2.07 -2.90 -22.21
C GLN A 14 2.68 -2.56 -20.85
N THR A 15 3.20 -1.34 -20.73
CA THR A 15 3.64 -0.79 -19.43
C THR A 15 2.85 0.46 -19.11
N THR A 16 2.18 0.45 -17.95
CA THR A 16 1.43 1.60 -17.43
C THR A 16 2.15 2.20 -16.23
N HIS A 17 2.33 3.52 -16.26
CA HIS A 17 2.91 4.28 -15.16
C HIS A 17 1.83 5.10 -14.49
N VAL A 18 1.64 4.89 -13.19
CA VAL A 18 0.71 5.66 -12.36
C VAL A 18 1.52 6.37 -11.29
N PHE A 19 1.31 7.67 -11.10
CA PHE A 19 1.94 8.37 -9.98
C PHE A 19 1.52 7.71 -8.67
N LEU A 20 2.47 7.13 -7.94
CA LEU A 20 2.15 6.39 -6.72
C LEU A 20 1.37 7.28 -5.73
N LYS A 21 1.76 8.56 -5.63
CA LYS A 21 1.11 9.57 -4.80
C LYS A 21 -0.37 9.80 -5.09
N SER A 22 -0.87 9.46 -6.29
CA SER A 22 -2.30 9.61 -6.61
C SER A 22 -3.14 8.42 -6.15
N THR A 23 -2.53 7.45 -5.46
CA THR A 23 -3.21 6.26 -4.94
C THR A 23 -3.22 6.26 -3.42
N PRO A 24 -4.22 5.67 -2.75
CA PRO A 24 -4.17 5.44 -1.30
C PRO A 24 -3.02 4.53 -0.85
N LEU A 25 -2.45 3.73 -1.76
CA LEU A 25 -1.36 2.78 -1.46
C LEU A 25 -0.03 3.48 -1.14
N SER A 26 0.14 4.75 -1.54
CA SER A 26 1.40 5.48 -1.29
C SER A 26 1.81 5.50 0.18
N PHE A 27 0.85 5.41 1.10
CA PHE A 27 1.10 5.37 2.54
C PHE A 27 1.90 4.12 2.98
N LEU A 28 1.69 2.97 2.34
CA LEU A 28 2.28 1.69 2.77
C LEU A 28 3.78 1.60 2.47
N VAL A 29 4.27 2.39 1.52
CA VAL A 29 5.64 2.30 0.99
C VAL A 29 6.46 3.54 1.30
N GLN A 30 5.99 4.39 2.22
CA GLN A 30 6.78 5.51 2.72
C GLN A 30 7.98 5.00 3.52
N GLU A 31 9.13 5.68 3.37
CA GLU A 31 10.32 5.40 4.17
C GLU A 31 10.03 5.45 5.68
N LYS A 32 9.20 6.41 6.08
CA LYS A 32 8.73 6.56 7.45
C LYS A 32 7.22 6.72 7.47
N ILE A 33 6.55 5.75 8.07
CA ILE A 33 5.09 5.77 8.23
C ILE A 33 4.72 6.62 9.45
N VAL A 34 3.99 7.72 9.21
CA VAL A 34 3.46 8.60 10.26
C VAL A 34 1.96 8.81 10.07
N PHE A 35 1.17 8.55 11.11
CA PHE A 35 -0.29 8.70 11.09
C PHE A 35 -0.74 10.15 11.34
N LYS A 36 -0.09 11.12 10.69
CA LYS A 36 -0.40 12.56 10.78
C LYS A 36 0.17 13.31 9.58
N GLY A 37 -0.33 14.53 9.34
CA GLY A 37 0.17 15.39 8.26
C GLY A 37 -0.44 15.01 6.93
N ASP A 38 0.23 14.16 6.15
CA ASP A 38 -0.22 13.74 4.81
C ASP A 38 -1.48 12.86 4.85
N VAL A 39 -1.70 12.20 6.00
CA VAL A 39 -2.90 11.39 6.25
C VAL A 39 -3.62 11.82 7.51
N THR A 40 -4.94 11.61 7.49
CA THR A 40 -5.84 11.77 8.63
C THR A 40 -6.37 10.40 9.04
N VAL A 41 -6.25 10.07 10.33
CA VAL A 41 -6.93 8.91 10.90
C VAL A 41 -8.42 9.24 11.04
N THR A 42 -9.26 8.44 10.37
CA THR A 42 -10.71 8.64 10.33
C THR A 42 -11.46 7.66 11.24
N LYS A 43 -10.85 6.51 11.56
CA LYS A 43 -11.43 5.53 12.46
C LYS A 43 -10.33 4.70 13.13
N ILE A 44 -10.49 4.43 14.41
CA ILE A 44 -9.71 3.44 15.14
C ILE A 44 -10.70 2.48 15.79
N GLU A 45 -10.52 1.18 15.53
CA GLU A 45 -11.32 0.14 16.16
C GLU A 45 -10.39 -0.86 16.83
N ARG A 46 -10.73 -1.22 18.07
CA ARG A 46 -10.00 -2.22 18.85
C ARG A 46 -10.96 -3.32 19.25
N SER A 47 -10.56 -4.55 18.99
CA SER A 47 -11.24 -5.76 19.43
C SER A 47 -10.17 -6.69 20.02
N PRO A 48 -10.55 -7.74 20.78
CA PRO A 48 -9.57 -8.65 21.35
C PRO A 48 -8.60 -9.19 20.29
N GLY A 49 -7.31 -8.89 20.43
CA GLY A 49 -6.26 -9.34 19.52
C GLY A 49 -6.12 -8.57 18.21
N ILE A 50 -6.97 -7.56 17.96
CA ILE A 50 -7.06 -6.87 16.66
C ILE A 50 -7.10 -5.34 16.85
N LEU A 51 -6.24 -4.64 16.12
CA LEU A 51 -6.26 -3.19 15.97
C LEU A 51 -6.52 -2.81 14.50
N GLN A 52 -7.52 -1.98 14.26
CA GLN A 52 -7.86 -1.48 12.93
C GLN A 52 -7.71 0.04 12.89
N ILE A 53 -7.04 0.55 11.86
CA ILE A 53 -6.82 1.98 11.67
C ILE A 53 -7.23 2.32 10.24
N LYS A 54 -8.25 3.17 10.09
CA LYS A 54 -8.67 3.69 8.79
C LYS A 54 -8.11 5.08 8.59
N ILE A 55 -7.42 5.30 7.48
CA ILE A 55 -6.83 6.59 7.11
C ILE A 55 -7.29 7.03 5.73
N LYS A 56 -7.26 8.34 5.52
CA LYS A 56 -7.43 9.01 4.23
C LYS A 56 -6.28 10.00 4.02
N LYS A 57 -6.02 10.39 2.78
CA LYS A 57 -5.12 11.53 2.51
C LYS A 57 -5.77 12.80 3.04
N THR A 58 -5.00 13.62 3.76
CA THR A 58 -5.52 14.82 4.42
C THR A 58 -6.00 15.87 3.41
N LYS A 59 -5.22 16.08 2.35
CA LYS A 59 -5.48 17.10 1.32
C LYS A 59 -6.44 16.63 0.22
N GLU A 60 -6.54 15.31 0.04
CA GLU A 60 -7.25 14.67 -1.08
C GLU A 60 -8.07 13.47 -0.57
N PRO A 61 -9.01 13.66 0.38
CA PRO A 61 -9.77 12.58 1.00
C PRO A 61 -10.73 11.84 0.04
N GLU A 62 -10.98 12.43 -1.13
CA GLU A 62 -11.73 11.85 -2.26
C GLU A 62 -10.96 10.74 -2.97
N LEU A 63 -9.62 10.69 -2.88
CA LEU A 63 -8.80 9.64 -3.49
C LEU A 63 -9.05 8.24 -2.89
N GLY A 64 -9.85 8.15 -1.83
CA GLY A 64 -10.25 6.91 -1.21
C GLY A 64 -9.73 6.78 0.22
N SER A 65 -9.64 5.54 0.70
CA SER A 65 -9.16 5.24 2.04
C SER A 65 -8.41 3.93 2.10
N ILE A 66 -7.54 3.79 3.10
CA ILE A 66 -6.93 2.51 3.46
C ILE A 66 -7.22 2.19 4.91
N GLN A 67 -7.66 0.96 5.16
CA GLN A 67 -7.82 0.40 6.49
C GLN A 67 -6.75 -0.66 6.73
N LEU A 68 -5.91 -0.41 7.72
CA LEU A 68 -4.86 -1.32 8.16
C LEU A 68 -5.39 -2.17 9.30
N VAL A 69 -5.18 -3.47 9.23
CA VAL A 69 -5.60 -4.44 10.24
C VAL A 69 -4.37 -5.11 10.81
N PHE A 70 -4.14 -4.90 12.10
CA PHE A 70 -3.02 -5.44 12.85
C PHE A 70 -3.51 -6.51 13.82
N SER A 71 -2.70 -7.55 14.07
CA SER A 71 -2.76 -8.26 15.35
C SER A 71 -2.22 -7.34 16.44
N ASP A 72 -2.77 -7.33 17.66
CA ASP A 72 -2.40 -6.35 18.69
C ASP A 72 -1.24 -6.78 19.62
N LYS A 73 -0.87 -8.07 19.63
CA LYS A 73 0.22 -8.66 20.43
C LYS A 73 0.81 -9.93 19.75
N PRO A 74 1.97 -9.84 19.06
CA PRO A 74 2.69 -8.62 18.72
C PRO A 74 1.93 -7.78 17.69
N LEU A 75 2.25 -6.49 17.65
CA LEU A 75 1.75 -5.58 16.64
C LEU A 75 2.29 -5.98 15.26
N LEU A 76 1.47 -6.61 14.43
CA LEU A 76 1.86 -7.05 13.09
C LEU A 76 0.74 -6.74 12.10
N LEU A 77 1.08 -6.12 10.98
CA LEU A 77 0.14 -5.89 9.89
C LEU A 77 -0.26 -7.25 9.29
N ARG A 78 -1.55 -7.57 9.29
CA ARG A 78 -2.09 -8.85 8.77
C ARG A 78 -2.88 -8.66 7.49
N LYS A 79 -3.50 -7.50 7.32
CA LYS A 79 -4.38 -7.21 6.21
C LYS A 79 -4.44 -5.71 5.96
N TRP A 80 -4.66 -5.32 4.73
CA TRP A 80 -5.16 -3.99 4.41
C TRP A 80 -6.36 -4.06 3.46
N VAL A 81 -7.21 -3.06 3.56
CA VAL A 81 -8.36 -2.85 2.68
C VAL A 81 -8.24 -1.47 2.08
N VAL A 82 -8.16 -1.40 0.75
CA VAL A 82 -8.20 -0.15 0.00
C VAL A 82 -9.59 0.03 -0.56
N VAL A 83 -10.12 1.25 -0.44
CA VAL A 83 -11.31 1.71 -1.16
C VAL A 83 -10.86 2.88 -2.01
N ASP A 84 -11.03 2.80 -3.32
CA ASP A 84 -10.62 3.87 -4.26
C ASP A 84 -11.76 4.89 -4.51
N THR A 85 -11.50 5.83 -5.43
CA THR A 85 -12.44 6.89 -5.86
C THR A 85 -13.73 6.35 -6.48
N GLN A 86 -13.70 5.12 -7.00
CA GLN A 86 -14.83 4.46 -7.65
C GLN A 86 -15.60 3.56 -6.66
N ASN A 87 -15.24 3.61 -5.36
CA ASN A 87 -15.73 2.71 -4.31
C ASN A 87 -15.39 1.23 -4.54
N ILE A 88 -14.40 0.93 -5.38
CA ILE A 88 -13.92 -0.44 -5.56
C ILE A 88 -13.11 -0.83 -4.32
N ILE A 89 -13.42 -1.99 -3.76
CA ILE A 89 -12.79 -2.52 -2.55
C ILE A 89 -11.76 -3.57 -2.94
N THR A 90 -10.49 -3.32 -2.60
CA THR A 90 -9.42 -4.32 -2.71
C THR A 90 -8.98 -4.74 -1.32
N THR A 91 -9.05 -6.04 -1.04
CA THR A 91 -8.55 -6.62 0.23
C THR A 91 -7.32 -7.46 -0.02
N VAL A 92 -6.25 -7.21 0.74
CA VAL A 92 -5.03 -8.01 0.71
C VAL A 92 -4.79 -8.60 2.10
N ASN A 93 -4.58 -9.93 2.14
CA ASN A 93 -4.17 -10.65 3.34
C ASN A 93 -2.68 -10.99 3.25
N LEU A 94 -1.94 -10.73 4.31
CA LEU A 94 -0.51 -10.98 4.40
C LEU A 94 -0.24 -12.29 5.13
N THR A 95 0.51 -13.18 4.49
CA THR A 95 0.95 -14.47 5.05
C THR A 95 2.46 -14.60 4.90
N GLY A 96 3.10 -15.42 5.75
CA GLY A 96 4.55 -15.66 5.65
C GLY A 96 5.42 -14.40 5.79
N ILE A 97 4.98 -13.41 6.56
CA ILE A 97 5.69 -12.13 6.70
C ILE A 97 7.08 -12.35 7.28
N GLN A 98 8.09 -11.84 6.57
CA GLN A 98 9.48 -11.78 7.02
C GLN A 98 9.89 -10.32 7.18
N THR A 99 10.46 -9.98 8.34
CA THR A 99 10.91 -8.62 8.67
C THR A 99 12.42 -8.59 8.85
N GLY A 100 13.04 -7.44 8.63
CA GLY A 100 14.48 -7.25 8.84
C GLY A 100 15.39 -7.96 7.82
N ILE A 101 14.82 -8.51 6.75
CA ILE A 101 15.59 -9.17 5.69
C ILE A 101 16.21 -8.14 4.73
N LYS A 102 17.37 -8.46 4.19
CA LYS A 102 17.98 -7.71 3.10
C LYS A 102 17.37 -8.19 1.77
N LEU A 103 16.73 -7.29 1.04
CA LEU A 103 16.21 -7.56 -0.29
C LEU A 103 17.23 -7.14 -1.36
N ASP A 104 17.31 -7.88 -2.46
CA ASP A 104 18.11 -7.48 -3.63
C ASP A 104 17.45 -6.24 -4.27
N PRO A 105 18.16 -5.10 -4.43
CA PRO A 105 17.64 -3.92 -5.10
C PRO A 105 17.09 -4.17 -6.51
N LYS A 106 17.56 -5.22 -7.21
CA LYS A 106 17.06 -5.62 -8.53
C LYS A 106 15.58 -6.03 -8.52
N LEU A 107 15.03 -6.41 -7.36
CA LEU A 107 13.59 -6.68 -7.23
C LEU A 107 12.73 -5.42 -7.47
N PHE A 108 13.33 -4.24 -7.40
CA PHE A 108 12.66 -2.95 -7.56
C PHE A 108 13.10 -2.20 -8.83
N THR A 109 13.79 -2.89 -9.75
CA THR A 109 14.14 -2.37 -11.07
C THR A 109 13.20 -2.94 -12.12
N LEU A 110 12.78 -2.11 -13.07
CA LEU A 110 11.95 -2.58 -14.18
C LEU A 110 12.76 -3.54 -15.06
N PRO A 111 12.17 -4.67 -15.49
CA PRO A 111 12.83 -5.56 -16.43
C PRO A 111 13.07 -4.80 -17.74
N THR A 112 14.32 -4.77 -18.20
CA THR A 112 14.65 -4.25 -19.53
C THR A 112 14.11 -5.22 -20.57
N LYS A 113 13.35 -4.71 -21.56
CA LYS A 113 12.99 -5.50 -22.75
C LYS A 113 14.29 -6.05 -23.34
N LYS A 114 14.42 -7.37 -23.43
CA LYS A 114 15.53 -8.01 -24.11
C LYS A 114 15.27 -7.76 -25.60
N ASN A 115 16.12 -6.96 -26.25
CA ASN A 115 16.11 -6.89 -27.69
C ASN A 115 16.67 -8.23 -28.17
N ASP A 116 15.84 -9.04 -28.81
CA ASP A 116 16.29 -10.16 -29.63
C ASP A 116 16.82 -9.65 -30.98
#